data_AF-A0AAV5L9R2-F1
#
_entry.id   AF-A0AAV5L9R2-F1
#
_cell.length_a   1.000
_cell.length_b   1.000
_cell.length_c   1.000
_cell.angle_alpha   90.00
_cell.angle_beta   90.00
_cell.angle_gamma   90.00
#
_symmetry.space_group_name_H-M   'P 1'
#
loop_
_entity.id
_entity.type
_entity.pdbx_description
1 polymer ?
#
loop_
_entity_poly.entity_id
_entity_poly.type
_entity_poly.pdbx_seq_one_letter_code
_entity_poly.pdbx_strand_id
1 'polypeptide(L)'
;MISLLTISDSLVLAGLFLFFSLPLYLKLKRGSKLNLPPSPPKLPIIGNLHQLGKLPHRSLLALSRKDPKYWDRPEEFLPERFENCPVDFNDQDFKYFPFGGGRRACPGMPFGIAVVECIVANLLYWFDWKLPGGETEKLDMDEAFGLTNGKKFPLHLVPILHFP
;
A
#
# COMPACT_ATOMS: atom_id res chain seq x y z
N MET A 1 55.31 0.06 10.83
CA MET A 1 54.71 -0.39 12.12
C MET A 1 53.65 0.57 12.64
N ILE A 2 53.84 1.89 12.60
CA ILE A 2 52.86 2.89 13.09
C ILE A 2 51.53 2.84 12.30
N SER A 3 51.57 2.65 10.98
CA SER A 3 50.38 2.61 10.13
C SER A 3 49.48 1.38 10.30
N LEU A 4 50.04 0.26 10.81
CA LEU A 4 49.26 -0.97 11.05
C LEU A 4 48.46 -0.87 12.37
N LEU A 5 49.02 -0.19 13.38
CA LEU A 5 48.35 0.08 14.65
C LEU A 5 47.17 1.05 14.49
N THR A 6 47.31 2.08 13.65
CA THR A 6 46.21 3.04 13.38
C THR A 6 45.03 2.42 12.64
N ILE A 7 45.30 1.41 11.79
CA ILE A 7 44.25 0.69 11.05
C ILE A 7 43.49 -0.26 11.99
N SER A 8 44.19 -0.97 12.89
CA SER A 8 43.53 -1.83 13.87
C SER A 8 42.63 -1.02 14.82
N ASP A 9 43.08 0.15 15.26
CA ASP A 9 42.32 1.00 16.19
C ASP A 9 41.05 1.56 15.53
N SER A 10 41.13 1.93 14.25
CA SER A 10 39.97 2.42 13.48
C SER A 10 38.90 1.34 13.27
N LEU A 11 39.32 0.09 13.03
CA LEU A 11 38.40 -1.05 12.88
C LEU A 11 37.71 -1.40 14.21
N VAL A 12 38.43 -1.29 15.33
CA VAL A 12 37.85 -1.48 16.67
C VAL A 12 36.82 -0.39 16.97
N LEU A 13 37.11 0.88 16.67
CA LEU A 13 36.17 1.98 16.88
C LEU A 13 34.91 1.84 16.02
N ALA A 14 35.04 1.45 14.74
CA ALA A 14 33.90 1.19 13.87
C ALA A 14 33.06 0.00 14.38
N GLY A 15 33.71 -1.07 14.85
CA GLY A 15 33.04 -2.24 15.43
C GLY A 15 32.27 -1.89 16.70
N LEU A 16 32.86 -1.09 17.60
CA LEU A 16 32.18 -0.59 18.80
C LEU A 16 31.02 0.32 18.44
N PHE A 17 31.20 1.24 17.48
CA PHE A 17 30.12 2.10 17.03
C PHE A 17 28.94 1.30 16.46
N LEU A 18 29.20 0.28 15.63
CA LEU A 18 28.16 -0.63 15.13
C LEU A 18 27.51 -1.45 16.26
N PHE A 19 28.30 -1.94 17.22
CA PHE A 19 27.80 -2.73 18.34
C PHE A 19 26.91 -1.91 19.29
N PHE A 20 27.19 -0.62 19.49
CA PHE A 20 26.37 0.27 20.31
C PHE A 20 25.19 0.89 19.54
N SER A 21 25.37 1.22 18.26
CA SER A 21 24.31 1.80 17.43
C SER A 21 23.27 0.76 16.98
N LEU A 22 23.66 -0.49 16.73
CA LEU A 22 22.74 -1.56 16.30
C LEU A 22 21.62 -1.85 17.32
N PRO A 23 21.86 -2.05 18.64
CA PRO A 23 20.78 -2.26 19.60
C PRO A 23 19.92 -1.02 19.82
N LEU A 24 20.49 0.19 19.69
CA LEU A 24 19.72 1.43 19.70
C LEU A 24 18.80 1.51 18.47
N TYR A 25 19.33 1.22 17.29
CA TYR A 25 18.57 1.12 16.04
C TYR A 25 17.46 0.07 16.13
N LEU A 26 17.74 -1.10 16.72
CA LEU A 26 16.75 -2.16 16.95
C LEU A 26 15.70 -1.77 17.99
N LYS A 27 16.05 -1.01 19.03
CA LYS A 27 15.08 -0.46 20.00
C LYS A 27 14.21 0.62 19.37
N LEU A 28 14.77 1.49 18.53
CA LEU A 28 14.04 2.54 17.80
C LEU A 28 13.08 1.93 16.76
N LYS A 29 13.47 0.81 16.14
CA LYS A 29 12.58 0.04 15.25
C LYS A 29 11.54 -0.79 16.00
N ARG A 30 11.67 -0.95 17.32
CA ARG A 30 10.68 -1.67 18.14
C ARG A 30 9.45 -0.78 18.26
N GLY A 31 8.54 -0.92 17.28
CA GLY A 31 7.27 -0.22 17.24
C GLY A 31 6.51 -0.33 18.56
N SER A 32 5.76 0.71 18.87
CA SER A 32 4.90 0.77 20.06
C SER A 32 3.99 -0.46 20.11
N LYS A 33 3.92 -1.10 21.30
CA LYS A 33 2.79 -1.99 21.58
C LYS A 33 1.54 -1.10 21.62
N LEU A 34 0.74 -1.18 20.58
CA LEU A 34 -0.56 -0.51 20.56
C LEU A 34 -1.43 -1.09 21.68
N ASN A 35 -1.91 -0.23 22.58
CA ASN A 35 -2.91 -0.59 23.58
C ASN A 35 -4.28 -0.70 22.90
N LEU A 36 -4.43 -1.69 22.04
CA LEU A 36 -5.69 -1.97 21.35
C LEU A 36 -6.62 -2.75 22.28
N PRO A 37 -7.95 -2.50 22.21
CA PRO A 37 -8.91 -3.35 22.88
C PRO A 37 -8.71 -4.82 22.44
N PRO A 38 -9.00 -5.80 23.33
CA PRO A 38 -8.85 -7.20 22.99
C PRO A 38 -9.69 -7.52 21.75
N SER A 39 -9.05 -8.09 20.73
CA SER A 39 -9.78 -8.51 19.53
C SER A 39 -10.84 -9.56 19.89
N PRO A 40 -11.96 -9.60 19.17
CA PRO A 40 -12.95 -10.67 19.33
C PRO A 40 -12.29 -12.06 19.24
N PRO A 41 -12.78 -13.05 20.00
CA PRO A 41 -12.23 -14.41 19.98
C PRO A 41 -12.18 -14.96 18.56
N LYS A 42 -10.96 -15.27 18.10
CA LYS A 42 -10.72 -15.79 16.76
C LYS A 42 -10.94 -17.30 16.71
N LEU A 43 -11.65 -17.79 15.70
CA LEU A 43 -11.71 -19.22 15.40
C LEU A 43 -10.38 -19.70 14.79
N PRO A 44 -9.97 -20.97 15.00
CA PRO A 44 -8.84 -21.54 14.28
C PRO A 44 -9.09 -21.47 12.76
N ILE A 45 -8.05 -21.14 11.99
CA ILE A 45 -8.04 -21.01 10.52
C ILE A 45 -8.85 -19.82 9.98
N ILE A 46 -10.12 -19.69 10.35
CA ILE A 46 -11.07 -18.72 9.77
C ILE A 46 -11.03 -17.35 10.49
N GLY A 47 -10.57 -17.32 11.74
CA GLY A 47 -10.53 -16.11 12.55
C GLY A 47 -11.90 -15.46 12.74
N ASN A 48 -11.98 -14.15 12.51
CA ASN A 48 -13.22 -13.36 12.63
C ASN A 48 -13.98 -13.22 11.30
N LEU A 49 -13.58 -13.96 10.25
CA LEU A 49 -14.23 -13.85 8.94
C LEU A 49 -15.73 -14.17 8.99
N HIS A 50 -16.13 -15.05 9.93
CA HIS A 50 -17.53 -15.41 10.18
C HIS A 50 -18.42 -14.22 10.59
N GLN A 51 -17.83 -13.10 11.05
CA GLN A 51 -18.54 -11.89 11.47
C GLN A 51 -18.83 -10.93 10.31
N LEU A 52 -18.27 -11.16 9.12
CA LEU A 52 -18.34 -10.24 7.97
C LEU A 52 -19.53 -10.51 7.03
N GLY A 53 -20.47 -11.37 7.45
CA GLY A 53 -21.67 -11.74 6.70
C GLY A 53 -21.43 -12.83 5.65
N LYS A 54 -22.45 -13.09 4.80
CA LYS A 54 -22.45 -14.22 3.85
C LYS A 54 -21.41 -14.09 2.73
N LEU A 55 -21.02 -12.87 2.38
CA LEU A 55 -20.09 -12.56 1.29
C LEU A 55 -18.95 -11.69 1.83
N PRO A 56 -18.00 -12.26 2.60
CA PRO A 56 -16.96 -11.49 3.27
C PRO A 56 -16.09 -10.69 2.30
N HIS A 57 -15.87 -11.19 1.08
CA HIS A 57 -15.12 -10.46 0.04
C HIS A 57 -15.82 -9.14 -0.35
N ARG A 58 -17.16 -9.10 -0.39
CA ARG A 58 -17.94 -7.91 -0.71
C ARG A 58 -18.00 -6.94 0.46
N SER A 59 -18.18 -7.44 1.68
CA SER A 59 -18.18 -6.62 2.90
C SER A 59 -16.82 -5.95 3.13
N LEU A 60 -15.72 -6.69 2.93
CA LEU A 60 -14.36 -6.14 3.06
C LEU A 60 -14.05 -5.11 1.97
N LEU A 61 -14.51 -5.33 0.73
CA LEU A 61 -14.39 -4.34 -0.34
C LEU A 61 -15.12 -3.04 0.00
N ALA A 62 -16.39 -3.15 0.44
CA ALA A 62 -17.19 -2.00 0.81
C ALA A 62 -16.54 -1.20 1.96
N LEU A 63 -16.08 -1.89 3.01
CA LEU A 63 -15.40 -1.27 4.16
C LEU A 63 -14.07 -0.61 3.79
N SER A 64 -13.29 -1.18 2.86
CA SER A 64 -11.95 -0.68 2.54
C SER A 64 -11.92 0.50 1.57
N ARG A 65 -12.91 0.62 0.67
CA ARG A 65 -12.85 1.58 -0.44
C ARG A 65 -14.03 2.53 -0.55
N LYS A 66 -15.21 2.16 -0.05
CA LYS A 66 -16.46 2.86 -0.42
C LYS A 66 -17.34 3.25 0.76
N ASP A 67 -16.84 3.18 2.00
CA ASP A 67 -17.62 3.56 3.17
C ASP A 67 -17.78 5.09 3.23
N PRO A 68 -18.99 5.64 3.02
CA PRO A 68 -19.23 7.08 3.05
C PRO A 68 -19.01 7.70 4.43
N LYS A 69 -18.92 6.88 5.50
CA LYS A 69 -18.59 7.35 6.84
C LYS A 69 -17.15 7.87 6.92
N TYR A 70 -16.22 7.28 6.17
CA TYR A 70 -14.80 7.63 6.22
C TYR A 70 -14.34 8.41 4.98
N TRP A 71 -15.03 8.24 3.85
CA TRP A 71 -14.65 8.84 2.58
C TRP A 71 -15.79 9.71 2.04
N ASP A 72 -15.56 11.03 1.95
CA ASP A 72 -16.43 11.94 1.16
C ASP A 72 -16.57 11.41 -0.27
N ARG A 73 -17.70 11.55 -0.97
CA ARG A 73 -17.87 11.13 -2.39
C ARG A 73 -17.10 9.83 -2.78
N PRO A 74 -17.38 8.68 -2.14
CA PRO A 74 -16.56 7.46 -2.26
C PRO A 74 -16.62 6.79 -3.64
N GLU A 75 -17.61 7.14 -4.45
CA GLU A 75 -17.79 6.61 -5.80
C GLU A 75 -17.03 7.42 -6.87
N GLU A 76 -16.45 8.57 -6.51
CA GLU A 76 -15.68 9.43 -7.41
C GLU A 76 -14.18 9.16 -7.29
N PHE A 77 -13.48 9.11 -8.42
CA PHE A 77 -12.02 9.08 -8.45
C PHE A 77 -11.48 10.48 -8.16
N LEU A 78 -11.04 10.70 -6.92
CA LEU A 78 -10.57 11.99 -6.40
C LEU A 78 -9.18 11.83 -5.77
N PRO A 79 -8.09 11.88 -6.56
CA PRO A 79 -6.71 11.75 -6.08
C PRO A 79 -6.35 12.78 -5.01
N GLU A 80 -6.86 14.01 -5.13
CA GLU A 80 -6.55 15.16 -4.28
C GLU A 80 -6.94 14.92 -2.82
N ARG A 81 -7.86 13.98 -2.56
CA ARG A 81 -8.22 13.54 -1.20
C ARG A 81 -7.02 13.04 -0.42
N PHE A 82 -6.03 12.48 -1.09
CA PHE A 82 -4.83 11.94 -0.45
C PHE A 82 -3.74 13.00 -0.29
N GLU A 83 -3.90 14.21 -0.86
CA GLU A 83 -2.98 15.32 -0.62
C GLU A 83 -3.11 15.81 0.83
N ASN A 84 -1.99 15.86 1.55
CA ASN A 84 -1.94 16.21 2.96
C ASN A 84 -2.86 15.35 3.85
N CYS A 85 -3.25 14.16 3.39
CA CYS A 85 -4.08 13.25 4.14
C CYS A 85 -3.22 12.48 5.16
N PRO A 86 -3.61 12.43 6.44
CA PRO A 86 -2.88 11.65 7.44
C PRO A 86 -3.10 10.14 7.30
N VAL A 87 -4.05 9.71 6.46
CA VAL A 87 -4.36 8.30 6.22
C VAL A 87 -3.43 7.74 5.16
N ASP A 88 -2.63 6.74 5.54
CA ASP A 88 -1.69 6.03 4.67
C ASP A 88 -2.10 4.55 4.52
N PHE A 89 -1.54 3.84 3.55
CA PHE A 89 -1.73 2.38 3.38
C PHE A 89 -1.22 1.57 4.59
N ASN A 90 -0.31 2.16 5.38
CA ASN A 90 0.22 1.62 6.63
C ASN A 90 -0.60 2.02 7.87
N ASP A 91 -1.73 2.71 7.68
CA ASP A 91 -2.54 3.23 8.77
C ASP A 91 -3.02 2.11 9.71
N GLN A 92 -2.93 2.39 11.00
CA GLN A 92 -3.33 1.47 12.06
C GLN A 92 -4.79 1.64 12.47
N ASP A 93 -5.45 2.72 12.01
CA ASP A 93 -6.87 2.95 12.25
C ASP A 93 -7.77 2.18 11.26
N PHE A 94 -7.18 1.40 10.35
CA PHE A 94 -7.89 0.61 9.35
C PHE A 94 -8.87 1.46 8.52
N LYS A 95 -8.59 2.75 8.33
CA LYS A 95 -9.38 3.60 7.43
C LYS A 95 -9.06 3.30 5.98
N TYR A 96 -7.81 2.93 5.72
CA TYR A 96 -7.32 2.53 4.42
C TYR A 96 -6.29 1.40 4.55
N PHE A 97 -6.63 0.19 4.11
CA PHE A 97 -5.77 -0.99 4.28
C PHE A 97 -5.80 -1.92 3.05
N PRO A 98 -5.44 -1.40 1.84
CA PRO A 98 -5.49 -2.19 0.61
C PRO A 98 -4.58 -3.42 0.63
N PHE A 99 -3.56 -3.43 1.50
CA PHE A 99 -2.64 -4.54 1.72
C PHE A 99 -2.96 -5.38 2.98
N GLY A 100 -4.15 -5.21 3.54
CA GLY A 100 -4.52 -5.80 4.83
C GLY A 100 -3.81 -5.13 6.00
N GLY A 101 -3.84 -5.75 7.18
CA GLY A 101 -3.24 -5.20 8.39
C GLY A 101 -2.91 -6.25 9.45
N GLY A 102 -2.14 -5.86 10.47
CA GLY A 102 -1.72 -6.71 11.57
C GLY A 102 -0.75 -7.83 11.14
N ARG A 103 -0.79 -8.98 11.83
CA ARG A 103 0.16 -10.11 11.63
C ARG A 103 0.07 -10.79 10.25
N ARG A 104 -0.96 -10.47 9.46
CA ARG A 104 -1.21 -11.04 8.13
C ARG A 104 -1.25 -9.96 7.05
N ALA A 105 -0.70 -8.76 7.33
CA ALA A 105 -0.48 -7.75 6.31
C ALA A 105 0.36 -8.31 5.16
N CYS A 106 0.09 -7.85 3.94
CA CYS A 106 0.75 -8.35 2.75
C CYS A 106 2.27 -8.12 2.84
N PRO A 107 3.09 -9.18 2.83
CA PRO A 107 4.54 -9.01 2.87
C PRO A 107 5.09 -8.38 1.58
N GLY A 108 4.31 -8.41 0.49
CA GLY A 108 4.66 -7.83 -0.81
C GLY A 108 4.31 -6.35 -0.98
N MET A 109 3.83 -5.66 0.07
CA MET A 109 3.41 -4.25 -0.04
C MET A 109 4.52 -3.32 -0.56
N PRO A 110 5.77 -3.33 -0.05
CA PRO A 110 6.82 -2.44 -0.58
C PRO A 110 7.10 -2.68 -2.06
N PHE A 111 7.06 -3.94 -2.49
CA PHE A 111 7.23 -4.30 -3.90
C PHE A 111 6.05 -3.84 -4.75
N GLY A 112 4.82 -4.08 -4.28
CA GLY A 112 3.60 -3.68 -5.00
C GLY A 112 3.51 -2.17 -5.22
N ILE A 113 3.83 -1.37 -4.19
CA ILE A 113 3.87 0.10 -4.29
C ILE A 113 4.91 0.54 -5.33
N ALA A 114 6.15 0.07 -5.20
CA ALA A 114 7.22 0.44 -6.12
C ALA A 114 6.90 0.05 -7.58
N VAL A 115 6.28 -1.11 -7.81
CA VAL A 115 5.89 -1.56 -9.15
C VAL A 115 4.79 -0.66 -9.73
N VAL A 116 3.74 -0.35 -8.96
CA VAL A 116 2.65 0.50 -9.44
C VAL A 116 3.15 1.91 -9.76
N GLU A 117 3.96 2.50 -8.89
CA GLU A 117 4.57 3.81 -9.12
C GLU A 117 5.43 3.82 -10.38
N CYS A 118 6.32 2.85 -10.54
CA CYS A 118 7.15 2.72 -11.73
C CYS A 118 6.32 2.55 -13.00
N ILE A 119 5.29 1.71 -13.00
CA ILE A 119 4.45 1.49 -14.18
C ILE A 119 3.71 2.78 -14.54
N VAL A 120 3.03 3.40 -13.59
CA VAL A 120 2.25 4.62 -13.84
C VAL A 120 3.17 5.77 -14.29
N ALA A 121 4.30 5.96 -13.63
CA ALA A 121 5.27 6.99 -14.02
C ALA A 121 5.80 6.76 -15.44
N ASN A 122 6.17 5.53 -15.81
CA ASN A 122 6.63 5.25 -17.17
C ASN A 122 5.53 5.45 -18.22
N LEU A 123 4.29 5.04 -17.92
CA LEU A 123 3.16 5.20 -18.84
C LEU A 123 2.82 6.68 -19.08
N LEU A 124 2.88 7.51 -18.04
CA LEU A 124 2.54 8.93 -18.10
C LEU A 124 3.70 9.81 -18.59
N TYR A 125 4.95 9.41 -18.36
CA TYR A 125 6.13 10.17 -18.79
C TYR A 125 6.32 10.09 -20.31
N TRP A 126 6.09 8.91 -20.90
CA TRP A 126 6.38 8.68 -22.32
C TRP A 126 5.17 8.83 -23.24
N PHE A 127 3.94 8.76 -22.72
CA PHE A 127 2.75 8.70 -23.56
C PHE A 127 1.60 9.57 -23.06
N ASP A 128 1.00 10.31 -23.99
CA ASP A 128 -0.37 10.79 -23.91
C ASP A 128 -1.33 9.68 -24.35
N TRP A 129 -2.56 9.72 -23.85
CA TRP A 129 -3.54 8.65 -24.06
C TRP A 129 -4.82 9.16 -24.71
N LYS A 130 -5.29 8.48 -25.75
CA LYS A 130 -6.59 8.75 -26.40
C LYS A 130 -7.46 7.50 -26.48
N LEU A 131 -8.77 7.70 -26.49
CA LEU A 131 -9.72 6.63 -26.78
C LEU A 131 -9.78 6.37 -28.30
N PRO A 132 -9.95 5.11 -28.72
CA PRO A 132 -10.20 4.79 -30.12
C PRO A 132 -11.49 5.51 -30.56
N GLY A 133 -11.40 6.34 -31.61
CA GLY A 133 -12.52 7.16 -32.08
C GLY A 133 -12.56 8.60 -31.54
N GLY A 134 -11.68 8.96 -30.59
CA GLY A 134 -11.50 10.35 -30.14
C GLY A 134 -12.63 10.93 -29.27
N GLU A 135 -13.73 10.20 -29.09
CA GLU A 135 -14.85 10.62 -28.25
C GLU A 135 -14.59 10.26 -26.78
N THR A 136 -14.78 11.24 -25.89
CA THR A 136 -14.83 11.03 -24.43
C THR A 136 -16.21 10.53 -24.03
N GLU A 137 -16.67 9.43 -24.63
CA GLU A 137 -17.83 8.73 -24.10
C GLU A 137 -17.53 8.27 -22.67
N LYS A 138 -18.58 8.19 -21.85
CA LYS A 138 -18.49 7.79 -20.45
C LYS A 138 -17.89 6.39 -20.37
N LEU A 139 -16.61 6.32 -20.00
CA LEU A 139 -15.90 5.06 -19.80
C LEU A 139 -16.64 4.18 -18.81
N ASP A 140 -16.97 2.95 -19.22
CA ASP A 140 -17.55 1.97 -18.32
C ASP A 140 -16.50 1.54 -17.28
N MET A 141 -16.75 1.85 -16.02
CA MET A 141 -15.90 1.52 -14.87
C MET A 141 -16.48 0.36 -14.04
N ASP A 142 -17.48 -0.37 -14.55
CA ASP A 142 -18.01 -1.57 -13.91
C ASP A 142 -16.91 -2.60 -13.67
N GLU A 143 -16.99 -3.29 -12.53
CA GLU A 143 -16.04 -4.32 -12.12
C GLU A 143 -16.55 -5.73 -12.47
N ALA A 144 -15.66 -6.59 -12.95
CA ALA A 144 -15.85 -8.03 -12.92
C ALA A 144 -15.41 -8.56 -11.55
N PHE A 145 -16.33 -9.22 -10.83
CA PHE A 145 -16.04 -9.80 -9.52
C PHE A 145 -15.27 -11.11 -9.66
N GLY A 146 -14.16 -11.22 -8.94
CA GLY A 146 -13.30 -12.40 -8.92
C GLY A 146 -12.40 -12.43 -7.68
N LEU A 147 -11.36 -13.26 -7.70
CA LEU A 147 -10.33 -13.26 -6.65
C LEU A 147 -9.62 -11.89 -6.57
N THR A 148 -9.46 -11.25 -7.73
CA THR A 148 -9.10 -9.85 -7.90
C THR A 148 -10.21 -9.17 -8.70
N ASN A 149 -10.61 -7.97 -8.30
CA ASN A 149 -11.54 -7.18 -9.11
C ASN A 149 -10.77 -6.50 -10.24
N GLY A 150 -11.29 -6.61 -11.46
CA GLY A 150 -10.78 -5.90 -12.64
C GLY A 150 -11.92 -5.21 -13.38
N LYS A 151 -11.61 -4.39 -14.39
CA LYS A 151 -12.66 -3.83 -15.26
C LYS A 151 -13.44 -4.96 -15.93
N LYS A 152 -14.76 -4.83 -15.96
CA LYS A 152 -15.66 -5.75 -16.66
C LYS A 152 -15.35 -5.83 -18.14
N PHE A 153 -15.07 -4.68 -18.77
CA PHE A 153 -14.59 -4.59 -20.14
C PHE A 153 -13.16 -4.04 -20.16
N PRO A 154 -12.23 -4.65 -20.92
CA PRO A 154 -10.87 -4.16 -21.04
C PRO A 154 -10.81 -2.71 -21.56
N LEU A 155 -9.97 -1.90 -20.94
CA LEU A 155 -9.71 -0.53 -21.38
C LEU A 155 -8.78 -0.57 -22.61
N HIS A 156 -9.25 -0.04 -23.73
CA HIS A 156 -8.45 0.11 -24.93
C HIS A 156 -8.08 1.59 -25.10
N LEU A 157 -6.78 1.87 -25.19
CA LEU A 157 -6.25 3.21 -25.38
C LEU A 157 -5.21 3.20 -26.50
N VAL A 158 -5.10 4.33 -27.20
CA VAL A 158 -4.06 4.58 -28.19
C VAL A 158 -2.98 5.44 -27.53
N PRO A 159 -1.74 4.93 -27.38
CA PRO A 159 -0.63 5.72 -26.86
C PRO A 159 -0.12 6.68 -27.93
N ILE A 160 0.19 7.91 -27.54
CA ILE A 160 0.79 8.95 -28.37
C ILE A 160 2.07 9.38 -27.68
N LEU A 161 3.20 9.39 -28.40
CA LEU A 161 4.47 9.82 -27.80
C LEU A 161 4.33 11.24 -27.23
N HIS A 162 4.58 11.35 -25.93
CA HIS A 162 4.60 12.62 -25.22
C HIS A 162 5.99 13.24 -25.39
N PHE A 163 6.03 14.49 -25.85
CA PHE A 163 7.26 15.28 -25.95
C PHE A 163 7.21 16.35 -24.86
N PRO A 164 7.99 16.20 -23.78
CA PRO A 164 8.01 17.17 -22.69
C PRO A 164 8.62 18.52 -23.08
#